data_AF-A0A538P3R6-F1
#
_entry.id   AF-A0A538P3R6-F1
#
_cell.length_a   1.000
_cell.length_b   1.000
_cell.length_c   1.000
_cell.angle_alpha   90.00
_cell.angle_beta   90.00
_cell.angle_gamma   90.00
#
_symmetry.space_group_name_H-M   'P 1'
#
loop_
_entity.id
_entity.type
_entity.pdbx_description
1 polymer ?
#
loop_
_entity_poly.entity_id
_entity_poly.type
_entity_poly.pdbx_seq_one_letter_code
_entity_poly.pdbx_strand_id
1 'polypeptide(L)'
;MALLSELQPAVAVALDSLGGKMTKGVEDLYYLYASRHINTAVDAFILLRREHRIDGARLLVRPALETMLRLQAVRVKTYLLYRVLLREALEADKWFGGVARRHGVAYTRVCDRDEWQAFKDRCVAQFGADKLEDVPLDSYGAAAAIGLEAYYDSHYRGYCQYTHGALEAVSGSLDELTDPEDTRVMLHSAMIALEALVDMGAECPGIASFRERFGEVITQKPDKLFRRKPTNEIPFSGAPPADEQT
;
A
#
# COMPACT_ATOMS: atom_id res chain seq x y z
N MET A 1 9.38 6.70 -11.99
CA MET A 1 9.29 5.33 -12.55
C MET A 1 10.62 4.59 -12.60
N ALA A 2 11.74 5.22 -12.98
CA ALA A 2 13.05 4.54 -13.07
C ALA A 2 13.46 3.87 -11.75
N LEU A 3 13.53 4.63 -10.65
CA LEU A 3 13.89 4.10 -9.33
C LEU A 3 12.96 2.97 -8.86
N LEU A 4 11.65 3.10 -9.08
CA LEU A 4 10.66 2.06 -8.75
C LEU A 4 10.93 0.76 -9.53
N SER A 5 11.32 0.88 -10.80
CA SER A 5 11.65 -0.28 -11.66
C SER A 5 12.95 -0.97 -11.26
N GLU A 6 13.86 -0.27 -10.56
CA GLU A 6 15.08 -0.86 -10.00
C GLU A 6 14.83 -1.46 -8.60
N LEU A 7 13.94 -0.83 -7.82
CA LEU A 7 13.64 -1.25 -6.46
C LEU A 7 12.81 -2.54 -6.42
N GLN A 8 11.84 -2.69 -7.33
CA GLN A 8 11.01 -3.90 -7.43
C GLN A 8 11.85 -5.20 -7.52
N PRO A 9 12.79 -5.35 -8.46
CA PRO A 9 13.61 -6.56 -8.51
C PRO A 9 14.53 -6.70 -7.30
N ALA A 10 14.95 -5.61 -6.66
CA ALA A 10 15.72 -5.67 -5.41
C ALA A 10 14.89 -6.25 -4.26
N VAL A 11 13.60 -5.91 -4.16
CA VAL A 11 12.66 -6.53 -3.20
C VAL A 11 12.49 -8.02 -3.51
N ALA A 12 12.36 -8.40 -4.78
CA ALA A 12 12.28 -9.81 -5.18
C ALA A 12 13.51 -10.62 -4.74
N VAL A 13 14.71 -10.11 -5.02
CA VAL A 13 15.98 -10.73 -4.59
C VAL A 13 16.07 -10.83 -3.07
N ALA A 14 15.68 -9.78 -2.34
CA ALA A 14 15.65 -9.79 -0.88
C ALA A 14 14.70 -10.88 -0.34
N LEU A 15 13.49 -11.02 -0.91
CA LEU A 15 12.53 -12.07 -0.58
C LEU A 15 13.13 -13.47 -0.79
N ASP A 16 13.81 -13.69 -1.93
CA ASP A 16 14.41 -14.99 -2.27
C ASP A 16 15.58 -15.32 -1.34
N SER A 17 16.37 -14.32 -0.94
CA SER A 17 17.53 -14.49 -0.05
C SER A 17 17.17 -14.98 1.36
N LEU A 18 15.92 -14.76 1.79
CA LEU A 18 15.38 -15.24 3.06
C LEU A 18 14.88 -16.69 3.01
N GLY A 19 14.86 -17.31 1.82
CA GLY A 19 14.46 -18.70 1.64
C GLY A 19 15.25 -19.64 2.55
N GLY A 20 14.60 -20.14 3.60
CA GLY A 20 15.20 -21.04 4.59
C GLY A 20 15.93 -20.39 5.77
N LYS A 21 15.97 -19.05 5.85
CA LYS A 21 16.68 -18.28 6.89
C LYS A 21 15.77 -17.59 7.93
N MET A 22 14.45 -17.82 7.89
CA MET A 22 13.51 -17.09 8.75
C MET A 22 13.75 -17.35 10.25
N THR A 23 13.66 -16.31 11.08
CA THR A 23 13.90 -16.40 12.52
C THR A 23 12.65 -16.83 13.29
N LYS A 24 12.72 -16.81 14.63
CA LYS A 24 11.66 -17.24 15.55
C LYS A 24 10.64 -16.14 15.91
N GLY A 25 10.82 -14.91 15.41
CA GLY A 25 9.92 -13.79 15.71
C GLY A 25 8.51 -14.04 15.19
N VAL A 26 7.49 -13.64 15.96
CA VAL A 26 6.08 -13.78 15.56
C VAL A 26 5.74 -12.89 14.35
N GLU A 27 6.49 -11.81 14.17
CA GLU A 27 6.36 -10.81 13.12
C GLU A 27 7.05 -11.16 11.79
N ASP A 28 8.05 -12.05 11.79
CA ASP A 28 8.87 -12.35 10.61
C ASP A 28 8.05 -12.82 9.41
N LEU A 29 7.10 -13.73 9.65
CA LEU A 29 6.19 -14.21 8.62
C LEU A 29 5.32 -13.08 8.09
N TYR A 30 4.86 -12.19 8.98
CA TYR A 30 4.06 -11.05 8.58
C TYR A 30 4.86 -10.10 7.69
N TYR A 31 6.09 -9.76 8.06
CA TYR A 31 6.99 -8.94 7.24
C TYR A 31 7.22 -9.57 5.86
N LEU A 32 7.53 -10.87 5.81
CA LEU A 32 7.74 -11.56 4.54
C LEU A 32 6.51 -11.49 3.63
N TYR A 33 5.32 -11.85 4.15
CA TYR A 33 4.11 -11.89 3.33
C TYR A 33 3.59 -10.49 2.97
N ALA A 34 3.69 -9.51 3.87
CA ALA A 34 3.34 -8.13 3.58
C ALA A 34 4.26 -7.55 2.49
N SER A 35 5.57 -7.76 2.60
CA SER A 35 6.53 -7.32 1.59
C SER A 35 6.34 -8.04 0.25
N ARG A 36 5.99 -9.33 0.26
CA ARG A 36 5.62 -10.06 -0.97
C ARG A 36 4.39 -9.46 -1.62
N HIS A 37 3.34 -9.17 -0.85
CA HIS A 37 2.12 -8.56 -1.37
C HIS A 37 2.38 -7.19 -2.00
N ILE A 38 3.14 -6.33 -1.32
CA ILE A 38 3.58 -5.04 -1.85
C ILE A 38 4.38 -5.23 -3.15
N ASN A 39 5.34 -6.15 -3.17
CA ASN A 39 6.16 -6.41 -4.36
C ASN A 39 5.31 -6.85 -5.57
N THR A 40 4.32 -7.72 -5.35
CA THR A 40 3.38 -8.13 -6.40
C THR A 40 2.55 -6.95 -6.91
N ALA A 41 2.04 -6.09 -6.02
CA ALA A 41 1.31 -4.89 -6.43
C ALA A 41 2.20 -3.93 -7.23
N VAL A 42 3.46 -3.77 -6.82
CA VAL A 42 4.44 -2.90 -7.50
C VAL A 42 4.82 -3.43 -8.88
N ASP A 43 5.08 -4.72 -9.01
CA ASP A 43 5.36 -5.36 -10.30
C ASP A 43 4.20 -5.17 -11.28
N ALA A 44 2.97 -5.51 -10.85
CA ALA A 44 1.77 -5.32 -11.65
C ALA A 44 1.53 -3.84 -12.02
N PHE A 45 1.80 -2.91 -11.11
CA PHE A 45 1.71 -1.47 -11.37
C PHE A 45 2.69 -1.03 -12.47
N ILE A 46 3.96 -1.47 -12.40
CA ILE A 46 4.97 -1.16 -13.40
C ILE A 46 4.55 -1.71 -14.76
N LEU A 47 4.12 -2.98 -14.82
CA LEU A 47 3.66 -3.62 -16.04
C LEU A 47 2.50 -2.83 -16.68
N LEU A 48 1.46 -2.52 -15.91
CA LEU A 48 0.29 -1.80 -16.40
C LEU A 48 0.64 -0.38 -16.88
N ARG A 49 1.52 0.33 -16.16
CA ARG A 49 2.00 1.66 -16.58
C ARG A 49 2.79 1.61 -17.89
N ARG A 50 3.60 0.57 -18.12
CA ARG A 50 4.34 0.37 -19.38
C ARG A 50 3.42 0.15 -20.57
N GLU A 51 2.32 -0.57 -20.35
CA GLU A 51 1.27 -0.82 -21.35
C GLU A 51 0.24 0.32 -21.46
N HIS A 52 0.52 1.49 -20.88
CA HIS A 52 -0.40 2.65 -20.84
C HIS A 52 -1.78 2.36 -20.23
N ARG A 53 -1.90 1.32 -19.40
CA ARG A 53 -3.13 0.96 -18.66
C ARG A 53 -3.20 1.68 -17.31
N ILE A 54 -3.30 3.00 -17.36
CA ILE A 54 -3.14 3.90 -16.20
C ILE A 54 -4.14 3.62 -15.08
N ASP A 55 -5.43 3.53 -15.40
CA ASP A 55 -6.47 3.30 -14.40
C ASP A 55 -6.37 1.93 -13.74
N GLY A 56 -5.99 0.92 -14.52
CA GLY A 56 -5.70 -0.41 -13.99
C GLY A 56 -4.55 -0.38 -12.99
N ALA A 57 -3.50 0.39 -13.28
CA ALA A 57 -2.38 0.57 -12.37
C ALA A 57 -2.81 1.28 -11.07
N ARG A 58 -3.65 2.31 -11.16
CA ARG A 58 -4.15 3.07 -9.99
C ARG A 58 -4.88 2.22 -8.97
N LEU A 59 -5.62 1.21 -9.41
CA LEU A 59 -6.31 0.28 -8.51
C LEU A 59 -5.36 -0.49 -7.58
N LEU A 60 -4.07 -0.58 -7.92
CA LEU A 60 -3.06 -1.26 -7.11
C LEU A 60 -2.44 -0.35 -6.03
N VAL A 61 -2.62 0.97 -6.12
CA VAL A 61 -1.96 1.91 -5.19
C VAL A 61 -2.56 1.81 -3.79
N ARG A 62 -3.89 1.75 -3.67
CA ARG A 62 -4.57 1.60 -2.37
C ARG A 62 -4.16 0.33 -1.61
N PRO A 63 -4.23 -0.89 -2.16
CA PRO A 63 -3.84 -2.09 -1.42
C PRO A 63 -2.35 -2.08 -1.04
N ALA A 64 -1.46 -1.54 -1.88
CA ALA A 64 -0.05 -1.35 -1.53
C ALA A 64 0.13 -0.38 -0.35
N LEU A 65 -0.56 0.77 -0.40
CA LEU A 65 -0.56 1.79 0.67
C LEU A 65 -1.08 1.22 2.01
N GLU A 66 -2.22 0.53 1.99
CA GLU A 66 -2.80 -0.08 3.20
C GLU A 66 -1.84 -1.10 3.83
N THR A 67 -1.23 -1.94 3.00
CA THR A 67 -0.26 -2.95 3.44
C THR A 67 1.00 -2.29 4.00
N MET A 68 1.52 -1.27 3.31
CA MET A 68 2.69 -0.49 3.75
C MET A 68 2.47 0.15 5.11
N LEU A 69 1.31 0.79 5.34
CA LEU A 69 1.02 1.45 6.61
C LEU A 69 0.97 0.46 7.77
N ARG A 70 0.32 -0.70 7.58
CA ARG A 70 0.27 -1.75 8.59
C ARG A 70 1.64 -2.37 8.84
N LEU A 71 2.40 -2.65 7.77
CA LEU A 71 3.78 -3.14 7.86
C LEU A 71 4.65 -2.18 8.67
N GLN A 72 4.61 -0.89 8.34
CA GLN A 72 5.38 0.11 9.05
C GLN A 72 4.94 0.27 10.50
N ALA A 73 3.64 0.21 10.79
CA ALA A 73 3.13 0.23 12.17
C ALA A 73 3.70 -0.93 12.99
N VAL A 74 3.71 -2.14 12.44
CA VAL A 74 4.27 -3.32 13.13
C VAL A 74 5.79 -3.20 13.26
N ARG A 75 6.51 -2.69 12.26
CA ARG A 75 7.96 -2.44 12.37
C ARG A 75 8.32 -1.48 13.50
N VAL A 76 7.54 -0.42 13.69
CA VAL A 76 7.79 0.58 14.74
C VAL A 76 7.27 0.10 16.10
N LYS A 77 6.15 -0.63 16.12
CA LYS A 77 5.45 -1.11 17.32
C LYS A 77 4.97 -2.55 17.10
N THR A 78 5.86 -3.51 17.34
CA THR A 78 5.63 -4.93 16.99
C THR A 78 4.38 -5.55 17.61
N TYR A 79 4.00 -5.12 18.82
CA TYR A 79 2.78 -5.59 19.50
C TYR A 79 1.49 -5.27 18.74
N LEU A 80 1.50 -4.31 17.80
CA LEU A 80 0.35 -4.01 16.93
C LEU A 80 0.02 -5.13 15.95
N LEU A 81 0.95 -6.08 15.71
CA LEU A 81 0.73 -7.23 14.83
C LEU A 81 -0.53 -7.99 15.21
N TYR A 82 -0.74 -8.21 16.52
CA TYR A 82 -1.92 -8.91 17.03
C TYR A 82 -3.22 -8.26 16.53
N ARG A 83 -3.31 -6.94 16.66
CA ARG A 83 -4.50 -6.18 16.29
C ARG A 83 -4.72 -6.10 14.78
N VAL A 84 -3.63 -6.05 14.00
CA VAL A 84 -3.69 -6.12 12.53
C VAL A 84 -4.25 -7.48 12.09
N LEU A 85 -3.72 -8.58 12.62
CA LEU A 85 -4.19 -9.92 12.24
C LEU A 85 -5.58 -10.23 12.79
N LEU A 86 -5.98 -9.64 13.93
CA LEU A 86 -7.34 -9.74 14.46
C LEU A 86 -8.35 -9.10 13.49
N ARG A 87 -8.00 -7.95 12.90
CA ARG A 87 -8.87 -7.33 11.87
C ARG A 87 -9.08 -8.28 10.69
N GLU A 88 -8.00 -8.86 10.17
CA GLU A 88 -8.08 -9.80 9.04
C GLU A 88 -8.87 -11.06 9.38
N ALA A 89 -8.69 -11.62 10.58
CA ALA A 89 -9.45 -12.78 11.05
C ALA A 89 -10.96 -12.49 11.11
N LEU A 90 -11.34 -11.32 11.62
CA LEU A 90 -12.74 -10.91 11.71
C LEU A 90 -13.37 -10.64 10.34
N GLU A 91 -12.64 -10.03 9.39
CA GLU A 91 -13.13 -9.84 8.02
C GLU A 91 -13.25 -11.18 7.27
N ALA A 92 -12.28 -12.08 7.45
CA ALA A 92 -12.30 -13.42 6.89
C ALA A 92 -13.53 -14.21 7.37
N ASP A 93 -13.87 -14.15 8.65
CA ASP A 93 -15.06 -14.81 9.22
C ASP A 93 -16.36 -14.35 8.55
N LYS A 94 -16.50 -13.05 8.28
CA LYS A 94 -17.70 -12.49 7.62
C LYS A 94 -17.92 -13.09 6.24
N TRP A 95 -16.84 -13.28 5.49
CA TRP A 95 -16.91 -13.81 4.12
C TRP A 95 -16.99 -15.34 4.08
N PHE A 96 -16.05 -16.02 4.74
CA PHE A 96 -15.92 -17.48 4.67
C PHE A 96 -17.13 -18.19 5.27
N GLY A 97 -17.74 -17.67 6.34
CA GLY A 97 -18.96 -18.28 6.89
C GLY A 97 -20.10 -18.33 5.87
N GLY A 98 -20.25 -17.27 5.05
CA GLY A 98 -21.22 -17.25 3.96
C GLY A 98 -20.87 -18.20 2.82
N VAL A 99 -19.60 -18.25 2.41
CA VAL A 99 -19.10 -19.14 1.35
C VAL A 99 -19.27 -20.61 1.77
N ALA A 100 -18.85 -20.97 2.97
CA ALA A 100 -18.91 -22.33 3.50
C ALA A 100 -20.36 -22.86 3.53
N ARG A 101 -21.32 -22.04 3.96
CA ARG A 101 -22.74 -22.39 3.91
C ARG A 101 -23.23 -22.66 2.49
N ARG A 102 -22.83 -21.84 1.51
CA ARG A 102 -23.20 -22.05 0.09
C ARG A 102 -22.64 -23.36 -0.48
N HIS A 103 -21.50 -23.83 0.02
CA HIS A 103 -20.83 -25.05 -0.44
C HIS A 103 -21.05 -26.26 0.47
N GLY A 104 -21.85 -26.14 1.54
CA GLY A 104 -22.08 -27.24 2.49
C GLY A 104 -20.83 -27.71 3.22
N VAL A 105 -19.82 -26.85 3.38
CA VAL A 105 -18.55 -27.17 4.05
C VAL A 105 -18.60 -26.68 5.49
N ALA A 106 -18.12 -27.50 6.43
CA ALA A 106 -17.97 -27.09 7.82
C ALA A 106 -16.91 -25.98 7.92
N TYR A 107 -17.21 -24.92 8.66
CA TYR A 107 -16.31 -23.78 8.83
C TYR A 107 -16.18 -23.41 10.31
N THR A 108 -14.94 -23.47 10.78
CA THR A 108 -14.53 -22.92 12.08
C THR A 108 -14.02 -21.50 11.86
N ARG A 109 -14.59 -20.55 12.61
CA ARG A 109 -14.13 -19.16 12.63
C ARG A 109 -12.65 -19.09 12.92
N VAL A 110 -11.94 -18.18 12.27
CA VAL A 110 -10.48 -18.04 12.40
C VAL A 110 -10.08 -17.90 13.87
N CYS A 111 -10.80 -17.06 14.63
CA CYS A 111 -10.49 -16.82 16.05
C CYS A 111 -10.77 -18.01 16.98
N ASP A 112 -11.55 -18.99 16.52
CA ASP A 112 -11.93 -20.18 17.30
C ASP A 112 -10.99 -21.38 17.01
N ARG A 113 -9.97 -21.19 16.16
CA ARG A 113 -9.02 -22.25 15.77
C ARG A 113 -7.83 -22.33 16.72
N ASP A 114 -7.30 -23.54 16.88
CA ASP A 114 -6.10 -23.80 17.68
C ASP A 114 -4.89 -22.98 17.19
N GLU A 115 -4.76 -22.75 15.88
CA GLU A 115 -3.67 -21.94 15.33
C GLU A 115 -3.75 -20.47 15.76
N TRP A 116 -4.97 -19.93 15.94
CA TRP A 116 -5.18 -18.57 16.42
C TRP A 116 -4.83 -18.45 17.89
N GLN A 117 -5.26 -19.41 18.71
CA GLN A 117 -4.90 -19.43 20.12
C GLN A 117 -3.38 -19.56 20.29
N ALA A 118 -2.74 -20.47 19.55
CA ALA A 118 -1.29 -20.62 19.56
C ALA A 118 -0.56 -19.34 19.11
N PHE A 119 -1.11 -18.59 18.15
CA PHE A 119 -0.59 -17.29 17.75
C PHE A 119 -0.73 -16.23 18.87
N LYS A 120 -1.91 -16.16 19.52
CA LYS A 120 -2.15 -15.26 20.67
C LYS A 120 -1.19 -15.57 21.81
N ASP A 121 -0.98 -16.83 22.13
CA ASP A 121 -0.06 -17.25 23.20
C ASP A 121 1.39 -16.84 22.91
N ARG A 122 1.84 -16.98 21.65
CA ARG A 122 3.17 -16.47 21.24
C ARG A 122 3.27 -14.96 21.35
N CYS A 123 2.21 -14.22 20.98
CA CYS A 123 2.16 -12.77 21.15
C CYS A 123 2.23 -12.37 22.64
N VAL A 124 1.50 -13.06 23.53
CA VAL A 124 1.57 -12.82 24.98
C VAL A 124 2.98 -13.09 25.50
N ALA A 125 3.59 -14.20 25.08
CA ALA A 125 4.95 -14.55 25.48
C ALA A 125 6.00 -13.53 25.02
N GLN A 126 5.83 -12.94 23.83
CA GLN A 126 6.79 -11.98 23.26
C GLN A 126 6.56 -10.54 23.73
N PHE A 127 5.30 -10.10 23.87
CA PHE A 127 4.95 -8.69 24.08
C PHE A 127 4.37 -8.38 25.47
N GLY A 128 3.92 -9.39 26.22
CA GLY A 128 3.18 -9.22 27.47
C GLY A 128 1.68 -9.06 27.26
N ALA A 129 0.88 -9.63 28.17
CA ALA A 129 -0.59 -9.62 28.08
C ALA A 129 -1.18 -8.19 28.16
N ASP A 130 -0.51 -7.26 28.84
CA ASP A 130 -0.92 -5.86 28.96
C ASP A 130 -0.86 -5.09 27.63
N LYS A 131 -0.12 -5.60 26.64
CA LYS A 131 0.01 -5.01 25.30
C LYS A 131 -0.98 -5.57 24.28
N LEU A 132 -1.63 -6.69 24.59
CA LEU A 132 -2.59 -7.31 23.69
C LEU A 132 -3.99 -6.78 23.99
N GLU A 133 -4.46 -5.90 23.12
CA GLU A 133 -5.85 -5.46 23.11
C GLU A 133 -6.63 -6.29 22.09
N ASP A 134 -7.78 -6.86 22.50
CA ASP A 134 -8.75 -7.53 21.61
C ASP A 134 -9.56 -6.49 20.79
N VAL A 135 -8.86 -5.49 20.22
CA VAL A 135 -9.43 -4.42 19.41
C VAL A 135 -8.74 -4.42 18.05
N PRO A 136 -9.46 -4.69 16.94
CA PRO A 136 -8.87 -4.73 15.62
C PRO A 136 -8.26 -3.39 15.23
N LEU A 137 -7.16 -3.42 14.48
CA LEU A 137 -6.49 -2.23 13.96
C LEU A 137 -6.78 -2.09 12.46
N ASP A 138 -7.39 -0.98 12.05
CA ASP A 138 -7.55 -0.64 10.64
C ASP A 138 -6.38 0.17 10.11
N SER A 139 -6.40 0.48 8.81
CA SER A 139 -5.29 1.19 8.15
C SER A 139 -5.12 2.63 8.66
N TYR A 140 -6.21 3.31 9.08
CA TYR A 140 -6.11 4.64 9.70
C TYR A 140 -5.48 4.56 11.08
N GLY A 141 -5.95 3.64 11.93
CA GLY A 141 -5.39 3.40 13.26
C GLY A 141 -3.92 2.98 13.20
N ALA A 142 -3.53 2.18 12.19
CA ALA A 142 -2.13 1.85 11.94
C ALA A 142 -1.31 3.10 11.61
N ALA A 143 -1.80 3.97 10.73
CA ALA A 143 -1.13 5.24 10.40
C ALA A 143 -1.03 6.16 11.62
N ALA A 144 -2.11 6.31 12.40
CA ALA A 144 -2.15 7.12 13.61
C ALA A 144 -1.18 6.63 14.68
N ALA A 145 -1.02 5.31 14.81
CA ALA A 145 -0.07 4.74 15.75
C ALA A 145 1.39 5.12 15.46
N ILE A 146 1.71 5.59 14.25
CA ILE A 146 3.06 6.01 13.82
C ILE A 146 3.13 7.47 13.34
N GLY A 147 2.09 8.28 13.58
CA GLY A 147 2.08 9.70 13.22
C GLY A 147 2.00 9.98 11.71
N LEU A 148 1.38 9.07 10.93
CA LEU A 148 1.21 9.19 9.48
C LEU A 148 -0.25 9.43 9.06
N GLU A 149 -1.09 9.97 9.95
CA GLU A 149 -2.52 10.26 9.69
C GLU A 149 -2.70 11.16 8.46
N ALA A 150 -1.89 12.22 8.37
CA ALA A 150 -1.97 13.16 7.25
C ALA A 150 -1.65 12.48 5.91
N TYR A 151 -0.68 11.55 5.91
CA TYR A 151 -0.31 10.80 4.71
C TYR A 151 -1.41 9.82 4.30
N TYR A 152 -2.05 9.16 5.28
CA TYR A 152 -3.24 8.37 5.04
C TYR A 152 -4.35 9.23 4.46
N ASP A 153 -4.73 10.32 5.12
CA ASP A 153 -5.87 11.15 4.69
C ASP A 153 -5.68 11.73 3.29
N SER A 154 -4.47 12.15 2.92
CA SER A 154 -4.21 12.72 1.59
C SER A 154 -4.22 11.67 0.48
N HIS A 155 -3.58 10.52 0.67
CA HIS A 155 -3.43 9.51 -0.39
C HIS A 155 -4.59 8.52 -0.40
N TYR A 156 -4.98 7.99 0.75
CA TYR A 156 -6.04 6.99 0.88
C TYR A 156 -7.36 7.47 0.28
N ARG A 157 -7.78 8.68 0.69
CA ARG A 157 -9.06 9.25 0.25
C ARG A 157 -9.07 9.52 -1.25
N GLY A 158 -7.93 9.94 -1.81
CA GLY A 158 -7.75 10.10 -3.25
C GLY A 158 -7.94 8.77 -3.99
N TYR A 159 -7.25 7.71 -3.56
CA TYR A 159 -7.38 6.40 -4.21
C TYR A 159 -8.71 5.70 -3.97
N CYS A 160 -9.46 6.06 -2.92
CA CYS A 160 -10.85 5.63 -2.76
C CYS A 160 -11.74 6.14 -3.90
N GLN A 161 -11.51 7.35 -4.43
CA GLN A 161 -12.29 7.88 -5.55
C GLN A 161 -12.15 6.97 -6.79
N TYR A 162 -10.92 6.55 -7.10
CA TYR A 162 -10.65 5.62 -8.20
C TYR A 162 -11.22 4.22 -7.95
N THR A 163 -11.04 3.69 -6.73
CA THR A 163 -11.54 2.34 -6.37
C THR A 163 -13.06 2.23 -6.52
N HIS A 164 -13.79 3.31 -6.22
CA HIS A 164 -15.25 3.33 -6.25
C HIS A 164 -15.83 3.89 -7.54
N GLY A 165 -15.00 4.23 -8.54
CA GLY A 165 -15.46 4.85 -9.78
C GLY A 165 -16.24 6.15 -9.52
N ALA A 166 -15.78 6.94 -8.55
CA ALA A 166 -16.44 8.18 -8.20
C ALA A 166 -16.34 9.21 -9.33
N LEU A 167 -17.24 10.18 -9.34
CA LEU A 167 -17.38 11.18 -10.41
C LEU A 167 -16.04 11.84 -10.78
N GLU A 168 -15.25 12.22 -9.79
CA GLU A 168 -13.95 12.87 -9.98
C GLU A 168 -12.92 11.96 -10.67
N ALA A 169 -12.96 10.66 -10.38
CA ALA A 169 -12.09 9.67 -11.03
C ALA A 169 -12.57 9.36 -12.46
N VAL A 170 -13.89 9.23 -12.68
CA VAL A 170 -14.45 8.90 -13.99
C VAL A 170 -14.36 10.08 -14.97
N SER A 171 -14.40 11.31 -14.46
CA SER A 171 -14.23 12.53 -15.26
C SER A 171 -12.77 12.85 -15.60
N GLY A 172 -11.79 12.12 -15.04
CA GLY A 172 -10.36 12.38 -15.21
C GLY A 172 -9.85 13.61 -14.45
N SER A 173 -10.70 14.25 -13.63
CA SER A 173 -10.39 15.51 -12.93
C SER A 173 -9.28 15.37 -11.89
N LEU A 174 -8.94 14.14 -11.50
CA LEU A 174 -7.88 13.83 -10.54
C LEU A 174 -6.53 13.51 -11.21
N ASP A 175 -6.49 13.29 -12.52
CA ASP A 175 -5.34 12.66 -13.18
C ASP A 175 -4.06 13.49 -13.08
N GLU A 176 -4.13 14.80 -13.36
CA GLU A 176 -2.97 15.69 -13.26
C GLU A 176 -2.42 15.78 -11.84
N LEU A 177 -3.28 15.61 -10.83
CA LEU A 177 -2.91 15.68 -9.42
C LEU A 177 -2.31 14.37 -8.92
N THR A 178 -2.90 13.22 -9.29
CA THR A 178 -2.52 11.93 -8.70
C THR A 178 -1.47 11.18 -9.51
N ASP A 179 -1.35 11.39 -10.83
CA ASP A 179 -0.36 10.67 -11.63
C ASP A 179 1.09 10.75 -11.12
N PRO A 180 1.58 11.92 -10.69
CA PRO A 180 2.91 12.01 -10.08
C PRO A 180 2.99 11.28 -8.73
N GLU A 181 1.90 11.26 -7.97
CA GLU A 181 1.82 10.68 -6.63
C GLU A 181 1.69 9.15 -6.64
N ASP A 182 1.06 8.56 -7.66
CA ASP A 182 0.92 7.11 -7.81
C ASP A 182 2.28 6.41 -7.72
N THR A 183 3.24 6.92 -8.50
CA THR A 183 4.60 6.37 -8.51
C THR A 183 5.29 6.58 -7.17
N ARG A 184 5.05 7.70 -6.49
CA ARG A 184 5.65 8.02 -5.20
C ARG A 184 5.14 7.09 -4.10
N VAL A 185 3.84 6.85 -4.04
CA VAL A 185 3.23 5.93 -3.07
C VAL A 185 3.73 4.51 -3.29
N MET A 186 3.80 4.05 -4.54
CA MET A 186 4.34 2.73 -4.87
C MET A 186 5.81 2.59 -4.52
N LEU A 187 6.60 3.65 -4.76
CA LEU A 187 8.00 3.71 -4.36
C LEU A 187 8.17 3.67 -2.83
N HIS A 188 7.37 4.43 -2.09
CA HIS A 188 7.38 4.41 -0.63
C HIS A 188 7.04 3.01 -0.11
N SER A 189 5.99 2.40 -0.68
CA SER A 189 5.56 1.05 -0.32
C SER A 189 6.68 0.02 -0.53
N ALA A 190 7.32 0.04 -1.71
CA ALA A 190 8.43 -0.84 -2.04
C ALA A 190 9.65 -0.61 -1.13
N MET A 191 9.94 0.64 -0.77
CA MET A 191 11.06 0.97 0.11
C MET A 191 10.84 0.39 1.52
N ILE A 192 9.66 0.60 2.10
CA ILE A 192 9.29 0.06 3.42
C ILE A 192 9.33 -1.48 3.40
N ALA A 193 8.85 -2.10 2.32
CA ALA A 193 8.93 -3.55 2.14
C ALA A 193 10.38 -4.04 2.11
N LEU A 194 11.27 -3.36 1.35
CA LEU A 194 12.68 -3.72 1.27
C LEU A 194 13.36 -3.61 2.64
N GLU A 195 13.13 -2.51 3.36
CA GLU A 195 13.73 -2.32 4.67
C GLU A 195 13.25 -3.37 5.68
N ALA A 196 11.96 -3.73 5.66
CA ALA A 196 11.44 -4.80 6.51
C ALA A 196 12.18 -6.12 6.29
N LEU A 197 12.49 -6.45 5.03
CA LEU A 197 13.23 -7.66 4.68
C LEU A 197 14.70 -7.57 5.12
N VAL A 198 15.33 -6.41 4.94
CA VAL A 198 16.71 -6.19 5.37
C VAL A 198 16.84 -6.26 6.89
N ASP A 199 15.87 -5.75 7.64
CA ASP A 199 15.82 -5.86 9.11
C ASP A 199 15.76 -7.34 9.57
N MET A 200 15.15 -8.21 8.77
CA MET A 200 15.15 -9.67 8.97
C MET A 200 16.44 -10.37 8.53
N GLY A 201 17.41 -9.63 7.97
CA GLY A 201 18.68 -10.18 7.47
C GLY A 201 18.68 -10.57 5.99
N ALA A 202 17.74 -10.05 5.18
CA ALA A 202 17.78 -10.25 3.73
C ALA A 202 19.02 -9.59 3.10
N GLU A 203 19.52 -10.20 2.03
CA GLU A 203 20.65 -9.67 1.28
C GLU A 203 20.18 -8.53 0.35
N CYS A 204 20.73 -7.32 0.56
CA CYS A 204 20.53 -6.19 -0.34
C CYS A 204 21.79 -5.31 -0.41
N PRO A 205 22.75 -5.62 -1.30
CA PRO A 205 23.99 -4.86 -1.43
C PRO A 205 23.80 -3.36 -1.75
N GLY A 206 22.68 -3.00 -2.39
CA GLY A 206 22.36 -1.64 -2.83
C GLY A 206 21.52 -0.80 -1.86
N ILE A 207 21.20 -1.30 -0.65
CA ILE A 207 20.22 -0.65 0.23
C ILE A 207 20.54 0.82 0.57
N ALA A 208 21.82 1.14 0.79
CA ALA A 208 22.24 2.52 1.09
C ALA A 208 21.96 3.47 -0.08
N SER A 209 22.27 3.05 -1.31
CA SER A 209 22.00 3.82 -2.52
C SER A 209 20.49 4.01 -2.76
N PHE A 210 19.70 2.97 -2.49
CA PHE A 210 18.24 3.09 -2.57
C PHE A 210 17.69 4.09 -1.58
N ARG A 211 18.15 4.09 -0.32
CA ARG A 211 17.73 5.06 0.71
C ARG A 211 18.04 6.50 0.31
N GLU A 212 19.25 6.75 -0.20
CA GLU A 212 19.68 8.08 -0.65
C GLU A 212 18.78 8.60 -1.78
N ARG A 213 18.65 7.81 -2.87
CA ARG A 213 17.84 8.18 -4.04
C ARG A 213 16.35 8.28 -3.70
N PHE A 214 15.86 7.45 -2.79
CA PHE A 214 14.51 7.55 -2.25
C PHE A 214 14.30 8.89 -1.54
N GLY A 215 15.23 9.28 -0.67
CA GLY A 215 15.26 10.57 0.01
C GLY A 215 15.18 11.75 -0.95
N GLU A 216 15.93 11.72 -2.05
CA GLU A 216 15.88 12.75 -3.09
C GLU A 216 14.49 12.87 -3.73
N VAL A 217 13.86 11.74 -4.06
CA VAL A 217 12.55 11.73 -4.75
C VAL A 217 11.42 12.24 -3.85
N ILE A 218 11.45 11.89 -2.55
CA ILE A 218 10.40 12.30 -1.60
C ILE A 218 10.60 13.73 -1.09
N THR A 219 11.83 14.24 -1.05
CA THR A 219 12.12 15.62 -0.60
C THR A 219 12.12 16.65 -1.72
N GLN A 220 12.13 16.22 -2.98
CA GLN A 220 11.96 17.12 -4.13
C GLN A 220 10.62 17.86 -4.04
N LYS A 221 10.71 19.18 -3.77
CA LYS A 221 9.59 20.10 -3.91
C LYS A 221 9.01 20.03 -5.33
N PRO A 222 7.68 20.12 -5.50
CA PRO A 222 7.03 19.95 -6.79
C PRO A 222 7.43 20.97 -7.88
N ASP A 223 8.12 22.05 -7.52
CA ASP A 223 8.40 23.22 -8.36
C ASP A 223 9.17 22.95 -9.67
N LYS A 224 9.80 21.77 -9.83
CA LYS A 224 10.50 21.40 -11.06
C LYS A 224 9.70 20.50 -12.02
N LEU A 225 8.55 19.97 -11.60
CA LEU A 225 7.68 19.12 -12.43
C LEU A 225 6.63 19.90 -13.22
N PHE A 226 6.36 21.17 -12.86
CA PHE A 226 5.23 21.95 -13.38
C PHE A 226 5.56 23.03 -14.41
N ARG A 227 6.79 23.13 -14.92
CA ARG A 227 7.06 24.00 -16.09
C ARG A 227 6.61 23.31 -17.38
N ARG A 228 5.31 23.38 -17.70
CA ARG A 228 4.87 23.33 -19.11
C ARG A 228 5.39 24.58 -19.83
N LYS A 229 5.98 24.41 -21.01
CA LYS A 229 6.05 25.50 -22.00
C LYS A 229 4.61 25.88 -22.37
N PRO A 230 4.26 27.17 -22.46
CA PRO A 230 2.93 27.57 -22.90
C PRO A 230 2.72 27.06 -24.33
N THR A 231 1.79 26.13 -24.50
CA THR A 231 1.32 25.71 -25.82
C THR A 231 0.37 26.78 -26.33
N ASN A 232 0.78 27.40 -27.44
CA ASN A 232 0.09 28.34 -28.32
C ASN A 232 -1.40 28.62 -28.05
N GLU A 233 -1.66 29.92 -27.92
CA GLU A 233 -2.95 30.59 -28.09
C GLU A 233 -3.76 29.98 -29.24
N ILE A 234 -4.95 29.48 -28.92
CA ILE A 234 -6.01 29.28 -29.90
C ILE A 234 -6.68 30.66 -30.07
N PRO A 235 -6.71 31.26 -31.27
CA PRO A 235 -7.34 32.56 -31.46
C PRO A 235 -8.86 32.42 -31.28
N PHE A 236 -9.39 33.25 -30.39
CA PHE A 236 -10.81 33.53 -30.22
C PHE A 236 -11.44 33.84 -31.60
N SER A 237 -12.31 32.95 -32.11
CA SER A 237 -13.24 33.31 -33.18
C SER A 237 -14.49 33.91 -32.53
N GLY A 238 -14.81 35.14 -32.92
CA GLY A 238 -15.80 35.98 -32.27
C GLY A 238 -17.25 35.50 -32.34
N ALA A 239 -18.05 36.14 -31.50
CA ALA A 239 -19.51 36.23 -31.60
C ALA A 239 -19.94 37.59 -31.01
N PRO A 240 -21.17 38.06 -31.20
CA PRO A 240 -21.99 38.20 -32.41
C PRO A 240 -22.48 39.68 -32.55
N PRO A 241 -23.47 40.01 -33.41
CA PRO A 241 -24.84 40.21 -32.89
C PRO A 241 -25.93 39.72 -33.89
N ALA A 242 -27.00 39.07 -33.44
CA ALA A 242 -28.28 39.56 -32.87
C ALA A 242 -29.30 40.11 -33.89
N ASP A 243 -30.47 39.48 -33.86
CA ASP A 243 -31.83 39.87 -34.30
C ASP A 243 -32.14 40.06 -35.80
N GLU A 244 -33.13 39.30 -36.32
CA GLU A 244 -34.52 39.76 -36.47
C GLU A 244 -35.41 38.71 -37.21
N GLN A 245 -36.52 38.39 -36.55
CA GLN A 245 -37.88 38.06 -37.05
C GLN A 245 -38.09 37.88 -38.56
N THR A 246 -38.50 36.67 -39.00
CA THR A 246 -39.88 36.31 -39.46
C THR A 246 -39.95 34.87 -39.93
#